data_AF-A0A381R806-F1
#
_entry.id   AF-A0A381R806-F1
#
_cell.length_a   1.000
_cell.length_b   1.000
_cell.length_c   1.000
_cell.angle_alpha   90.00
_cell.angle_beta   90.00
_cell.angle_gamma   90.00
#
_symmetry.space_group_name_H-M   'P 1'
#
loop_
_entity.id
_entity.type
_entity.pdbx_description
1 polymer ?
#
loop_
_entity_poly.entity_id
_entity_poly.type
_entity_poly.pdbx_seq_one_letter_code
_entity_poly.pdbx_strand_id
1 'polypeptide(L)'
;MYESYPEAIQRVDAARYVILREFGGVYADLDLHCLRAIDSLLETEVVLPRTTPFGVSNQFMLSVKGHPLFHHAVASLPRAYRKWGRVWPRHLRVLTTAGPLFLTGRVREYGVTEGMRILSLDEHGHGDPEVAYVAHLRGNTWAAWDTHVINFLHENWKWLTAGAAVSAVLLARFL
;
A
#
# COMPACT_ATOMS: atom_id res chain seq x y z
N MET A 1 7.04 20.20 1.43
CA MET A 1 6.60 18.83 1.11
C MET A 1 5.87 18.20 2.30
N TYR A 2 6.48 18.15 3.49
CA TYR A 2 5.83 17.56 4.66
C TYR A 2 4.55 18.32 5.10
N GLU A 3 4.67 19.63 5.34
CA GLU A 3 3.53 20.49 5.75
C GLU A 3 2.43 20.64 4.68
N SER A 4 2.70 20.28 3.42
CA SER A 4 1.69 20.40 2.36
C SER A 4 0.67 19.27 2.36
N TYR A 5 0.92 18.17 3.07
CA TYR A 5 -0.01 17.06 3.17
C TYR A 5 -1.09 17.33 4.22
N PRO A 6 -2.40 17.26 3.87
CA PRO A 6 -3.48 17.52 4.82
C PRO A 6 -3.59 16.42 5.87
N GLU A 7 -3.34 15.16 5.51
CA GLU A 7 -3.53 14.02 6.40
C GLU A 7 -2.21 13.64 7.10
N ALA A 8 -2.28 13.31 8.40
CA ALA A 8 -1.13 12.81 9.15
C ALA A 8 -0.54 11.53 8.53
N ILE A 9 -1.40 10.63 8.05
CA ILE A 9 -0.96 9.37 7.41
C ILE A 9 -0.10 9.63 6.17
N GLN A 10 -0.43 10.63 5.34
CA GLN A 10 0.38 10.96 4.16
C GLN A 10 1.78 11.46 4.56
N ARG A 11 1.88 12.15 5.69
CA ARG A 11 3.16 12.61 6.25
C ARG A 11 4.01 11.45 6.74
N VAL A 12 3.39 10.47 7.41
CA VAL A 12 4.05 9.23 7.84
C VAL A 12 4.48 8.38 6.64
N ASP A 13 3.61 8.24 5.63
CA ASP A 13 3.89 7.57 4.36
C ASP A 13 5.05 8.22 3.59
N ALA A 14 5.13 9.55 3.57
CA ALA A 14 6.26 10.24 2.98
C ALA A 14 7.54 10.02 3.80
N ALA A 15 7.44 10.06 5.14
CA ALA A 15 8.58 9.93 6.04
C ALA A 15 9.26 8.56 5.93
N ARG A 16 8.50 7.45 5.83
CA ARG A 16 9.07 6.09 5.69
C ARG A 16 9.99 5.96 4.47
N TYR A 17 9.67 6.61 3.35
CA TYR A 17 10.56 6.62 2.18
C TYR A 17 11.81 7.46 2.37
N VAL A 18 11.68 8.61 3.06
CA VAL A 18 12.83 9.47 3.38
C VAL A 18 13.78 8.74 4.34
N ILE A 19 13.25 8.06 5.35
CA ILE A 19 14.01 7.25 6.31
C ILE A 19 14.78 6.15 5.57
N LEU A 20 14.11 5.35 4.74
CA LEU A 20 14.78 4.27 4.01
C LEU A 20 15.81 4.80 2.99
N ARG A 21 15.54 5.92 2.31
CA ARG A 21 16.53 6.55 1.43
C ARG A 21 17.79 6.95 2.20
N GLU A 22 17.63 7.58 3.37
CA GLU A 22 18.72 8.19 4.13
C GLU A 22 19.53 7.18 4.95
N PHE A 23 18.85 6.20 5.54
CA PHE A 23 19.44 5.28 6.51
C PHE A 23 19.46 3.83 6.02
N GLY A 24 18.63 3.47 5.04
CA GLY A 24 18.38 2.06 4.72
C GLY A 24 17.75 1.31 5.90
N GLY A 25 17.97 0.00 5.94
CA GLY A 25 17.46 -0.89 6.97
C GLY A 25 16.01 -1.32 6.73
N VAL A 26 15.26 -1.49 7.81
CA VAL A 26 13.90 -2.00 7.81
C VAL A 26 12.95 -0.94 8.35
N TYR A 27 11.88 -0.69 7.62
CA TYR A 27 10.71 0.03 8.09
C TYR A 27 9.57 -0.97 8.31
N ALA A 28 8.89 -0.85 9.45
CA ALA A 28 7.70 -1.63 9.78
C ALA A 28 6.69 -0.72 10.49
N ASP A 29 5.42 -0.82 10.13
CA ASP A 29 4.33 -0.17 10.87
C ASP A 29 4.18 -0.79 12.27
N LEU A 30 3.64 0.00 13.21
CA LEU A 30 3.58 -0.36 14.63
C LEU A 30 2.54 -1.44 14.95
N ASP A 31 1.66 -1.73 14.00
CA ASP A 31 0.63 -2.76 14.06
C ASP A 31 1.06 -4.06 13.35
N LEU A 32 2.36 -4.29 13.23
CA LEU A 32 2.92 -5.57 12.77
C LEU A 32 3.49 -6.37 13.95
N HIS A 33 3.12 -7.65 14.02
CA HIS A 33 3.71 -8.62 14.93
C HIS A 33 4.69 -9.50 14.17
N CYS A 34 5.94 -9.57 14.63
CA CYS A 34 6.98 -10.40 14.01
C CYS A 34 6.72 -11.88 14.33
N LEU A 35 6.48 -12.70 13.30
CA LEU A 35 6.27 -14.15 13.43
C LEU A 35 7.55 -14.94 13.19
N ARG A 36 8.47 -14.40 12.38
CA ARG A 36 9.67 -15.07 11.96
C ARG A 36 10.85 -14.11 11.86
N ALA A 37 12.02 -14.63 12.19
CA ALA A 37 13.29 -13.96 11.95
C ALA A 37 13.41 -13.50 10.48
N ILE A 38 13.80 -12.24 10.29
CA ILE A 38 13.91 -11.61 8.96
C ILE A 38 15.34 -11.64 8.42
N ASP A 39 16.27 -12.36 9.06
CA ASP A 39 17.69 -12.42 8.72
C ASP A 39 17.91 -12.80 7.25
N SER A 40 17.11 -13.74 6.73
CA SER A 40 17.14 -14.15 5.31
C SER A 40 16.69 -13.05 4.33
N LEU A 41 15.98 -12.03 4.82
CA LEU A 41 15.60 -10.86 4.02
C LEU A 41 16.72 -9.82 3.96
N LEU A 42 17.64 -9.82 4.93
CA LEU A 42 18.75 -8.85 5.02
C LEU A 42 19.83 -9.07 3.93
N GLU A 43 19.84 -10.24 3.28
CA GLU A 43 20.71 -10.55 2.14
C GLU A 43 20.21 -9.91 0.83
N THR A 44 19.01 -9.33 0.83
CA THR A 44 18.37 -8.70 -0.33
C THR A 44 18.54 -7.18 -0.28
N GLU A 45 18.77 -6.52 -1.42
CA GLU A 45 18.93 -5.06 -1.45
C GLU A 45 17.63 -4.33 -1.13
N VAL A 46 16.50 -4.83 -1.63
CA VAL A 46 15.16 -4.27 -1.36
C VAL A 46 14.15 -5.39 -1.17
N VAL A 47 13.35 -5.31 -0.12
CA VAL A 47 12.20 -6.20 0.08
C VAL A 47 10.92 -5.38 0.19
N LEU A 48 9.93 -5.71 -0.64
CA LEU A 48 8.61 -5.10 -0.61
C LEU A 48 7.54 -6.20 -0.65
N PRO A 49 6.52 -6.16 0.20
CA PRO A 49 5.51 -7.20 0.20
C PRO A 49 4.36 -6.88 -0.74
N ARG A 50 3.74 -7.91 -1.32
CA ARG A 50 2.48 -7.77 -2.06
C ARG A 50 1.33 -7.36 -1.16
N THR A 51 0.35 -6.69 -1.76
CA THR A 51 -0.89 -6.32 -1.07
C THR A 51 -2.10 -6.52 -1.98
N THR A 52 -3.28 -6.54 -1.37
CA THR A 52 -4.56 -6.64 -2.04
C THR A 52 -5.20 -5.25 -2.22
N PRO A 53 -6.00 -5.03 -3.27
CA PRO A 53 -6.28 -5.96 -4.37
C PRO A 53 -5.11 -6.11 -5.36
N PHE A 54 -4.13 -5.22 -5.37
CA PHE A 54 -2.93 -5.32 -6.21
C PHE A 54 -1.80 -4.41 -5.72
N GLY A 55 -0.58 -4.70 -6.20
CA GLY A 55 0.60 -3.86 -5.96
C GLY A 55 1.43 -4.31 -4.77
N VAL A 56 2.18 -3.38 -4.21
CA VAL A 56 3.02 -3.57 -3.02
C VAL A 56 2.51 -2.72 -1.87
N SER A 57 2.63 -3.24 -0.65
CA SER A 57 2.37 -2.47 0.56
C SER A 57 3.58 -1.60 0.90
N ASN A 58 3.33 -0.51 1.60
CA ASN A 58 4.34 0.35 2.19
C ASN A 58 4.43 0.18 3.72
N GLN A 59 3.77 -0.83 4.31
CA GLN A 59 3.74 -1.04 5.77
C GLN A 59 4.92 -1.86 6.31
N PHE A 60 5.57 -2.66 5.48
CA PHE A 60 6.82 -3.37 5.78
C PHE A 60 7.73 -3.24 4.56
N MET A 61 8.94 -2.73 4.74
CA MET A 61 9.88 -2.49 3.65
C MET A 61 11.31 -2.63 4.15
N LEU A 62 12.16 -3.21 3.33
CA LEU A 62 13.60 -3.26 3.54
C LEU A 62 14.30 -2.57 2.38
N SER A 63 15.35 -1.82 2.66
CA SER A 63 16.22 -1.25 1.63
C SER A 63 17.65 -1.09 2.14
N VAL A 64 18.63 -1.37 1.30
CA VAL A 64 19.98 -0.81 1.49
C VAL A 64 19.93 0.71 1.41
N LYS A 65 20.84 1.37 2.13
CA LYS A 65 20.95 2.83 2.12
C LYS A 65 21.25 3.31 0.71
N GLY A 66 20.52 4.33 0.25
CA GLY A 66 20.75 4.95 -1.06
C GLY A 66 20.29 4.13 -2.27
N HIS A 67 19.45 3.10 -2.09
CA HIS A 67 18.94 2.34 -3.24
C HIS A 67 18.17 3.26 -4.21
N PRO A 68 18.41 3.20 -5.54
CA PRO A 68 17.83 4.13 -6.51
C PRO A 68 16.30 4.20 -6.51
N LEU A 69 15.62 3.09 -6.19
CA LEU A 69 14.15 3.08 -6.02
C LEU A 69 13.66 4.13 -5.00
N PHE A 70 14.31 4.25 -3.84
CA PHE A 70 13.87 5.18 -2.80
C PHE A 70 14.30 6.62 -3.08
N HIS A 71 15.39 6.83 -3.84
CA HIS A 71 15.68 8.13 -4.44
C HIS A 71 14.55 8.56 -5.40
N HIS A 72 14.16 7.67 -6.32
CA HIS A 72 13.06 7.88 -7.26
C HIS A 72 11.73 8.15 -6.54
N ALA A 73 11.43 7.36 -5.51
CA ALA A 73 10.22 7.54 -4.71
C ALA A 73 10.22 8.92 -4.04
N VAL A 74 11.26 9.29 -3.28
CA VAL A 74 11.26 10.58 -2.59
C VAL A 74 11.22 11.77 -3.56
N ALA A 75 11.97 11.71 -4.68
CA ALA A 75 11.93 12.76 -5.70
C ALA A 75 10.55 12.93 -6.35
N SER A 76 9.75 11.86 -6.39
CA SER A 76 8.43 11.84 -7.01
C SER A 76 7.30 12.34 -6.09
N LEU A 77 7.51 12.41 -4.77
CA LEU A 77 6.48 12.82 -3.80
C LEU A 77 5.81 14.16 -4.14
N PRO A 78 6.55 15.25 -4.48
CA PRO A 78 5.91 16.53 -4.84
C PRO A 78 5.08 16.42 -6.12
N ARG A 79 5.54 15.66 -7.12
CA ARG A 79 4.81 15.47 -8.39
C ARG A 79 3.54 14.66 -8.16
N ALA A 80 3.60 13.61 -7.35
CA ALA A 80 2.44 12.80 -6.99
C ALA A 80 1.40 13.64 -6.25
N TYR A 81 1.83 14.47 -5.27
CA TYR A 81 0.91 15.35 -4.56
C TYR A 81 0.29 16.42 -5.47
N ARG A 82 1.05 17.03 -6.39
CA ARG A 82 0.47 17.96 -7.38
C ARG A 82 -0.59 17.30 -8.28
N LYS A 83 -0.37 16.05 -8.68
CA LYS A 83 -1.28 15.31 -9.56
C LYS A 83 -2.53 14.79 -8.83
N TRP A 84 -2.35 14.25 -7.63
CA TRP A 84 -3.39 13.47 -6.94
C TRP A 84 -3.90 14.10 -5.65
N GLY A 85 -3.27 15.16 -5.16
CA GLY A 85 -3.59 15.82 -3.89
C GLY A 85 -4.98 16.47 -3.82
N ARG A 86 -5.67 16.62 -4.96
CA ARG A 86 -7.05 17.11 -5.04
C ARG A 86 -8.08 16.03 -5.34
N VAL A 87 -7.65 14.77 -5.47
CA VAL A 87 -8.58 13.67 -5.75
C VAL A 87 -9.52 13.44 -4.58
N TRP A 88 -10.76 13.14 -4.94
CA TRP A 88 -11.80 12.63 -4.06
C TRP A 88 -12.16 11.21 -4.52
N PRO A 89 -12.36 10.24 -3.60
CA PRO A 89 -12.39 10.37 -2.14
C PRO A 89 -11.01 10.50 -1.47
N ARG A 90 -10.99 10.89 -0.19
CA ARG A 90 -9.76 11.05 0.62
C ARG A 90 -8.93 9.76 0.62
N HIS A 91 -9.57 8.60 0.69
CA HIS A 91 -8.92 7.29 0.63
C HIS A 91 -8.00 7.18 -0.59
N LEU A 92 -8.50 7.46 -1.79
CA LEU A 92 -7.67 7.42 -3.01
C LEU A 92 -6.57 8.47 -2.98
N ARG A 93 -6.85 9.68 -2.48
CA ARG A 93 -5.82 10.72 -2.30
C ARG A 93 -4.68 10.23 -1.40
N VAL A 94 -4.97 9.61 -0.26
CA VAL A 94 -3.94 9.04 0.65
C VAL A 94 -3.11 8.00 -0.10
N LEU A 95 -3.78 6.99 -0.69
CA LEU A 95 -3.10 5.88 -1.35
C LEU A 95 -2.19 6.32 -2.51
N THR A 96 -2.60 7.32 -3.29
CA THR A 96 -1.93 7.71 -4.56
C THR A 96 -0.88 8.80 -4.41
N THR A 97 -0.88 9.56 -3.31
CA THR A 97 0.06 10.67 -3.10
C THR A 97 1.33 10.25 -2.37
N ALA A 98 1.20 9.33 -1.41
CA ALA A 98 2.31 8.78 -0.65
C ALA A 98 2.07 7.33 -0.19
N GLY A 99 0.83 6.81 -0.21
CA GLY A 99 0.53 5.46 0.24
C GLY A 99 0.95 4.31 -0.70
N PRO A 100 0.36 3.11 -0.56
CA PRO A 100 0.80 1.92 -1.31
C PRO A 100 0.60 2.01 -2.83
N LEU A 101 -0.41 2.75 -3.32
CA LEU A 101 -0.57 2.97 -4.77
C LEU A 101 0.52 3.89 -5.32
N PHE A 102 0.97 4.87 -4.54
CA PHE A 102 2.12 5.68 -4.88
C PHE A 102 3.38 4.81 -5.03
N LEU A 103 3.71 4.00 -4.03
CA LEU A 103 4.88 3.12 -4.06
C LEU A 103 4.80 2.11 -5.21
N THR A 104 3.64 1.49 -5.42
CA THR A 104 3.40 0.58 -6.53
C THR A 104 3.70 1.24 -7.88
N GLY A 105 3.29 2.51 -8.06
CA GLY A 105 3.63 3.28 -9.25
C GLY A 105 5.14 3.49 -9.42
N ARG A 106 5.86 3.78 -8.33
CA ARG A 106 7.32 3.97 -8.36
C ARG A 106 8.07 2.69 -8.69
N VAL A 107 7.65 1.56 -8.12
CA VAL A 107 8.21 0.23 -8.44
C VAL A 107 7.96 -0.12 -9.91
N ARG A 108 6.77 0.16 -10.43
CA ARG A 108 6.45 -0.08 -11.85
C ARG A 108 7.28 0.77 -12.81
N GLU A 109 7.51 2.04 -12.45
CA GLU A 109 8.35 2.94 -13.25
C GLU A 109 9.84 2.57 -13.18
N TYR A 110 10.31 2.14 -12.02
CA TYR A 110 11.71 1.73 -11.81
C TYR A 110 12.03 0.36 -12.44
N GLY A 111 11.07 -0.57 -12.40
CA GLY A 111 11.28 -1.98 -12.74
C GLY A 111 11.74 -2.80 -11.53
N VAL A 112 11.58 -4.11 -11.61
CA VAL A 112 12.12 -5.04 -10.60
C VAL A 112 13.46 -5.55 -11.10
N THR A 113 14.52 -5.33 -10.33
CA THR A 113 15.90 -5.70 -10.70
C THR A 113 16.39 -6.90 -9.89
N GLU A 114 17.49 -7.49 -10.35
CA GLU A 114 18.29 -8.45 -9.56
C GLU A 114 18.71 -7.74 -8.26
N GLY A 115 18.39 -8.32 -7.11
CA GLY A 115 18.53 -7.69 -5.79
C GLY A 115 17.23 -7.20 -5.14
N MET A 116 16.10 -7.23 -5.86
CA MET A 116 14.78 -6.94 -5.29
C MET A 116 13.98 -8.23 -5.03
N ARG A 117 13.38 -8.35 -3.85
CA ARG A 117 12.43 -9.41 -3.50
C ARG A 117 11.04 -8.86 -3.25
N ILE A 118 10.07 -9.44 -3.94
CA ILE A 118 8.65 -9.12 -3.73
C ILE A 118 8.00 -10.27 -2.94
N LEU A 119 7.68 -10.05 -1.66
CA LEU A 119 7.08 -11.09 -0.81
C LEU A 119 5.67 -11.43 -1.31
N SER A 120 5.31 -12.71 -1.24
CA SER A 120 3.95 -13.18 -1.53
C SER A 120 2.94 -12.65 -0.51
N LEU A 121 1.65 -12.87 -0.77
CA LEU A 121 0.60 -12.56 0.22
C LEU A 121 0.74 -13.43 1.47
N ASP A 122 1.13 -14.70 1.32
CA ASP A 122 1.34 -15.61 2.45
C ASP A 122 2.53 -15.15 3.31
N GLU A 123 3.67 -14.84 2.67
CA GLU A 123 4.86 -14.32 3.35
C GLU A 123 4.60 -13.00 4.09
N HIS A 124 3.60 -12.23 3.63
CA HIS A 124 3.16 -10.96 4.23
C HIS A 124 1.97 -11.10 5.18
N GLY A 125 1.65 -12.31 5.64
CA GLY A 125 0.65 -12.52 6.70
C GLY A 125 -0.80 -12.36 6.25
N HIS A 126 -1.08 -12.49 4.96
CA HIS A 126 -2.46 -12.54 4.42
C HIS A 126 -2.94 -13.95 4.09
N GLY A 127 -2.11 -14.98 4.31
CA GLY A 127 -2.45 -16.38 4.07
C GLY A 127 -1.90 -17.28 5.16
N ASP A 128 -1.05 -18.25 4.80
CA ASP A 128 -0.56 -19.26 5.73
C ASP A 128 0.40 -18.67 6.79
N PRO A 129 0.04 -18.72 8.10
CA PRO A 129 0.88 -18.22 9.18
C PRO A 129 2.23 -18.94 9.29
N GLU A 130 2.32 -20.20 8.83
CA GLU A 130 3.54 -20.99 8.93
C GLU A 130 4.66 -20.42 8.06
N VAL A 131 4.34 -19.69 6.99
CA VAL A 131 5.32 -19.08 6.07
C VAL A 131 5.45 -17.56 6.22
N ALA A 132 4.58 -16.92 7.00
CA ALA A 132 4.53 -15.48 7.17
C ALA A 132 5.71 -14.94 7.98
N TYR A 133 6.24 -13.78 7.59
CA TYR A 133 7.21 -13.04 8.40
C TYR A 133 6.53 -12.19 9.48
N VAL A 134 5.33 -11.69 9.17
CA VAL A 134 4.57 -10.79 10.05
C VAL A 134 3.10 -11.19 10.11
N ALA A 135 2.45 -10.90 11.23
CA ALA A 135 1.00 -10.88 11.38
C ALA A 135 0.51 -9.43 11.56
N HIS A 136 -0.70 -9.15 11.08
CA HIS A 136 -1.34 -7.83 11.20
C HIS A 136 -2.12 -7.74 12.51
N LEU A 137 -1.73 -6.80 13.38
CA LEU A 137 -2.49 -6.44 14.56
C LEU A 137 -3.65 -5.51 14.18
N ARG A 138 -4.52 -5.21 15.15
CA ARG A 138 -5.60 -4.25 14.94
C ARG A 138 -5.04 -2.85 14.71
N GLY A 139 -5.03 -2.42 13.45
CA GLY A 139 -4.55 -1.14 13.00
C GLY A 139 -5.62 -0.25 12.38
N ASN A 140 -5.25 0.39 11.26
CA ASN A 140 -6.16 1.13 10.38
C ASN A 140 -6.75 2.43 10.98
N THR A 141 -6.00 3.09 11.87
CA THR A 141 -6.40 4.35 12.52
C THR A 141 -6.57 5.53 11.56
N TRP A 142 -6.05 5.42 10.34
CA TRP A 142 -6.19 6.44 9.30
C TRP A 142 -7.48 6.31 8.48
N ALA A 143 -8.19 5.17 8.59
CA ALA A 143 -9.43 4.94 7.87
C ALA A 143 -10.49 5.98 8.26
N ALA A 144 -11.25 6.40 7.26
CA ALA A 144 -12.39 7.28 7.44
C ALA A 144 -13.63 6.65 6.78
N TRP A 145 -14.76 7.36 6.82
CA TRP A 145 -16.03 6.90 6.27
C TRP A 145 -15.91 6.39 4.83
N ASP A 146 -15.09 7.05 4.00
CA ASP A 146 -14.90 6.70 2.59
C ASP A 146 -14.14 5.38 2.41
N THR A 147 -13.21 5.09 3.31
CA THR A 147 -12.49 3.82 3.36
C THR A 147 -13.44 2.68 3.67
N HIS A 148 -14.35 2.88 4.63
CA HIS A 148 -15.37 1.88 4.96
C HIS A 148 -16.35 1.64 3.81
N VAL A 149 -16.78 2.70 3.11
CA VAL A 149 -17.63 2.57 1.92
C VAL A 149 -16.92 1.81 0.80
N ILE A 150 -15.66 2.15 0.53
CA ILE A 150 -14.86 1.47 -0.51
C ILE A 150 -14.67 -0.01 -0.16
N ASN A 151 -14.32 -0.33 1.09
CA ASN A 151 -14.17 -1.72 1.53
C ASN A 151 -15.48 -2.49 1.43
N PHE A 152 -16.60 -1.88 1.86
CA PHE A 152 -17.92 -2.49 1.71
C PHE A 152 -18.24 -2.81 0.24
N LEU A 153 -18.02 -1.86 -0.67
CA LEU A 153 -18.23 -2.09 -2.11
C LEU A 153 -17.30 -3.19 -2.64
N HIS A 154 -16.04 -3.21 -2.21
CA HIS A 154 -15.07 -4.21 -2.62
C HIS A 154 -15.43 -5.62 -2.13
N GLU A 155 -15.90 -5.77 -0.90
CA GLU A 155 -16.30 -7.06 -0.33
C GLU A 155 -17.60 -7.58 -0.94
N ASN A 156 -18.51 -6.67 -1.34
CA ASN A 156 -19.86 -7.02 -1.76
C ASN A 156 -20.12 -6.91 -3.28
N TRP A 157 -19.10 -6.59 -4.09
CA TRP A 157 -19.29 -6.23 -5.51
C TRP A 157 -20.09 -7.28 -6.30
N LYS A 158 -19.85 -8.58 -6.07
CA LYS A 158 -20.57 -9.68 -6.76
C LYS A 158 -22.06 -9.63 -6.49
N TRP A 159 -22.46 -9.49 -5.22
CA TRP A 159 -23.86 -9.41 -4.81
C TRP A 159 -24.52 -8.14 -5.30
N LEU A 160 -23.81 -7.01 -5.23
CA LEU A 160 -24.30 -5.73 -5.75
C LEU A 160 -24.56 -5.81 -7.26
N THR A 161 -23.65 -6.42 -8.03
CA THR A 161 -23.83 -6.60 -9.48
C THR A 161 -25.00 -7.54 -9.79
N ALA A 162 -25.16 -8.64 -9.05
CA ALA A 162 -26.28 -9.56 -9.23
C ALA A 162 -27.62 -8.90 -8.90
N GLY A 163 -27.69 -8.17 -7.78
CA GLY A 163 -28.89 -7.41 -7.38
C GLY A 163 -29.27 -6.36 -8.41
N ALA A 164 -28.31 -5.58 -8.91
CA ALA A 164 -28.55 -4.58 -9.95
C ALA A 164 -29.08 -5.20 -11.25
N ALA A 165 -28.55 -6.35 -11.66
CA ALA A 165 -29.03 -7.09 -12.83
C ALA A 165 -30.48 -7.57 -12.64
N VAL A 166 -30.82 -8.12 -11.48
CA VAL A 166 -32.20 -8.53 -11.16
C VAL A 166 -33.15 -7.34 -11.17
N SER A 167 -32.78 -6.23 -10.53
CA SER A 167 -33.60 -5.01 -10.53
C SER A 167 -33.81 -4.45 -11.93
N ALA A 168 -32.78 -4.47 -12.79
CA ALA A 168 -32.91 -4.04 -14.19
C ALA A 168 -33.88 -4.93 -14.97
N VAL A 169 -33.82 -6.25 -14.80
CA VAL A 169 -34.77 -7.20 -15.42
C VAL A 169 -36.19 -6.97 -14.93
N LEU A 170 -36.38 -6.74 -13.62
CA LEU A 170 -37.70 -6.47 -13.05
C LEU A 170 -38.27 -5.16 -13.57
N LEU A 171 -37.49 -4.08 -13.61
CA LEU A 171 -37.92 -2.78 -14.13
C LEU A 171 -38.26 -2.83 -15.63
N ALA A 172 -37.51 -3.60 -16.42
CA ALA A 172 -37.78 -3.79 -17.85
C ALA A 172 -39.10 -4.55 -18.13
N ARG A 173 -39.71 -5.21 -17.13
CA ARG A 173 -41.04 -5.82 -17.29
C ARG A 173 -42.20 -4.84 -17.08
N PHE A 174 -41.91 -3.63 -16.60
CA PHE A 174 -42.90 -2.57 -16.33
C PHE A 174 -42.79 -1.39 -17.29
N LEU A 175 -41.92 -1.48 -18.31
CA LEU A 175 -41.76 -0.54 -19.42
C LEU A 175 -42.17 -1.21 -20.73
#